data_AF-A0A6G2VRU6-F1
#
_entry.id   AF-A0A6G2VRU6-F1
#
_cell.length_a   1.000
_cell.length_b   1.000
_cell.length_c   1.000
_cell.angle_alpha   90.00
_cell.angle_beta   90.00
_cell.angle_gamma   90.00
#
_symmetry.space_group_name_H-M   'P 1'
#
loop_
_entity.id
_entity.type
_entity.pdbx_description
1 polymer ?
#
loop_
_entity_poly.entity_id
_entity_poly.type
_entity_poly.pdbx_seq_one_letter_code
_entity_poly.pdbx_strand_id
1 'polypeptide(L)'
;SPDLLEVVLISADHTRPVADRTAEWGWLGWLPHVRPGHGQDCRLLLAYDREQAAARTEELLRRVDDHAASGRTTAHPAPAHGTAPVP
;
A
#
# COMPACT_ATOMS: atom_id res chain seq x y z
N SER A 1 6.90 6.50 9.92
CA SER A 1 5.61 6.12 10.53
C SER A 1 5.01 4.99 9.71
N PRO A 2 4.48 3.94 10.32
CA PRO A 2 3.76 2.87 9.61
C PRO A 2 2.52 3.42 8.86
N ASP A 3 2.00 4.56 9.29
CA ASP A 3 0.81 5.28 8.82
C ASP A 3 0.83 5.74 7.34
N LEU A 4 1.98 5.63 6.69
CA LEU A 4 2.24 6.13 5.34
C LEU A 4 2.69 5.01 4.38
N LEU A 5 2.55 3.74 4.79
CA LEU A 5 3.03 2.60 4.00
C LEU A 5 1.96 2.14 2.99
N GLU A 6 2.28 2.27 1.69
CA GLU A 6 1.52 1.65 0.60
C GLU A 6 2.26 0.41 0.08
N VAL A 7 1.54 -0.70 -0.12
CA VAL A 7 2.11 -1.95 -0.66
C VAL A 7 1.27 -2.40 -1.86
N VAL A 8 1.94 -2.53 -3.01
CA VAL A 8 1.34 -3.09 -4.23
C VAL A 8 2.01 -4.41 -4.57
N LEU A 9 1.24 -5.49 -4.61
CA LEU A 9 1.70 -6.80 -5.03
C LEU A 9 1.03 -7.21 -6.34
N ILE A 10 1.84 -7.51 -7.36
CA ILE A 10 1.40 -8.06 -8.64
C ILE A 10 2.01 -9.45 -8.81
N SER A 11 1.19 -10.49 -8.70
CA SER A 11 1.56 -11.88 -8.95
C SER A 11 0.76 -12.44 -10.13
N ALA A 12 1.10 -11.98 -11.33
CA ALA A 12 0.40 -12.29 -12.59
C ALA A 12 1.09 -13.40 -13.41
N ASP A 13 1.85 -14.29 -12.76
CA ASP A 13 2.49 -15.44 -13.40
C ASP A 13 1.43 -16.43 -13.92
N HIS A 14 1.27 -16.47 -15.24
CA HIS A 14 0.28 -17.30 -15.93
C HIS A 14 0.59 -18.80 -15.88
N THR A 15 1.82 -19.18 -15.51
CA THR A 15 2.21 -20.60 -15.37
C THR A 15 1.69 -21.22 -14.08
N ARG A 16 1.25 -20.40 -13.12
CA ARG A 16 0.73 -20.83 -11.82
C ARG A 16 -0.78 -20.59 -11.70
N PRO A 17 -1.56 -21.54 -11.14
CA PRO A 17 -2.97 -21.31 -10.80
C PRO A 17 -3.15 -20.09 -9.90
N VAL A 18 -4.32 -19.43 -9.99
CA VAL A 18 -4.65 -18.28 -9.13
C VAL A 18 -4.67 -18.69 -7.64
N ALA A 19 -5.22 -19.87 -7.33
CA ALA A 19 -5.33 -20.37 -5.96
C ALA A 19 -3.96 -20.48 -5.25
N ASP A 20 -2.94 -21.00 -5.94
CA ASP A 20 -1.58 -21.13 -5.39
C ASP A 20 -0.96 -19.77 -5.12
N ARG A 21 -1.17 -18.81 -6.03
CA ARG A 21 -0.70 -17.43 -5.87
C ARG A 21 -1.42 -16.72 -4.73
N THR A 22 -2.73 -16.92 -4.58
CA THR A 22 -3.48 -16.37 -3.44
C THR A 22 -2.99 -16.96 -2.12
N ALA A 23 -2.70 -18.27 -2.07
CA ALA A 23 -2.18 -18.92 -0.86
C ALA A 23 -0.78 -18.42 -0.50
N GLU A 24 0.12 -18.27 -1.48
CA GLU A 24 1.48 -17.74 -1.31
C GLU A 24 1.49 -16.33 -0.70
N TRP A 25 0.54 -15.49 -1.07
CA TRP A 25 0.47 -14.08 -0.67
C TRP A 25 -0.60 -13.77 0.38
N GLY A 26 -1.34 -14.78 0.84
CA GLY A 26 -2.43 -14.61 1.81
C GLY A 26 -1.96 -14.02 3.15
N TRP A 27 -0.68 -14.24 3.51
CA TRP A 27 -0.07 -13.68 4.71
C TRP A 27 0.06 -12.16 4.70
N LEU A 28 0.07 -11.49 3.52
CA LEU A 28 0.13 -10.04 3.45
C LEU A 28 -1.08 -9.37 4.12
N GLY A 29 -2.25 -10.02 4.09
CA GLY A 29 -3.45 -9.53 4.76
C GLY A 29 -3.39 -9.57 6.29
N TRP A 30 -2.33 -10.16 6.86
CA TRP A 30 -2.07 -10.24 8.29
C TRP A 30 -1.03 -9.22 8.76
N LEU A 31 -0.41 -8.46 7.84
CA LEU A 31 0.50 -7.40 8.22
C LEU A 31 -0.28 -6.28 8.94
N PRO A 32 0.12 -5.86 10.15
CA PRO A 32 -0.55 -4.77 10.86
C PRO A 32 -0.48 -3.46 10.08
N HIS A 33 0.59 -3.27 9.29
CA HIS A 33 0.80 -2.12 8.44
C HIS A 33 -0.18 -2.01 7.27
N VAL A 34 -0.88 -3.08 6.89
CA VAL A 34 -1.92 -3.01 5.84
C VAL A 34 -3.33 -2.85 6.41
N ARG A 35 -3.44 -2.75 7.75
CA ARG A 35 -4.68 -2.49 8.49
C ARG A 35 -4.56 -1.14 9.21
N PRO A 36 -4.58 -0.02 8.47
CA PRO A 36 -4.47 1.30 9.08
C PRO A 36 -5.56 1.55 10.11
N GLY A 37 -5.21 2.25 11.19
CA GLY A 37 -6.19 2.91 12.07
C GLY A 37 -6.87 4.10 11.38
N HIS A 38 -7.88 4.69 12.03
CA HIS A 38 -8.62 5.84 11.46
C HIS A 38 -7.66 6.97 11.06
N GLY A 39 -7.69 7.37 9.78
CA GLY A 39 -6.90 8.48 9.23
C GLY A 39 -5.51 8.13 8.73
N GLN A 40 -5.09 6.85 8.75
CA GLN A 40 -3.82 6.42 8.17
C GLN A 40 -4.03 5.93 6.72
N ASP A 41 -3.10 6.27 5.83
CA ASP A 41 -3.18 6.00 4.38
C ASP A 41 -2.45 4.69 4.02
N CYS A 42 -2.66 3.63 4.80
CA CYS A 42 -2.00 2.34 4.54
C CYS A 42 -2.89 1.43 3.70
N ARG A 43 -2.48 1.09 2.48
CA ARG A 43 -3.31 0.30 1.57
C ARG A 43 -2.53 -0.84 0.93
N LEU A 44 -3.15 -2.02 0.94
CA LEU A 44 -2.67 -3.20 0.21
C LEU A 44 -3.47 -3.33 -1.10
N LEU A 45 -2.78 -3.21 -2.24
CA LEU A 45 -3.33 -3.49 -3.56
C LEU A 45 -2.81 -4.86 -4.03
N LEU A 46 -3.71 -5.84 -4.15
CA LEU A 46 -3.39 -7.19 -4.63
C LEU A 46 -3.89 -7.38 -6.07
N ALA A 47 -3.08 -8.04 -6.87
CA ALA A 47 -3.44 -8.53 -8.20
C ALA A 47 -2.91 -9.96 -8.42
N TYR A 48 -3.81 -10.88 -8.72
CA TYR A 48 -3.51 -12.30 -8.99
C TYR A 48 -3.80 -12.72 -10.43
N ASP A 49 -4.36 -11.85 -11.25
CA ASP A 49 -4.57 -12.07 -12.66
C ASP A 49 -4.19 -10.82 -13.46
N ARG A 50 -4.20 -10.95 -14.78
CA ARG A 50 -3.73 -9.89 -15.68
C ARG A 50 -4.65 -8.67 -15.69
N GLU A 51 -5.95 -8.87 -15.53
CA GLU A 51 -6.93 -7.78 -15.50
C GLU A 51 -6.77 -6.98 -14.20
N GLN A 52 -6.68 -7.68 -13.07
CA GLN A 52 -6.38 -7.08 -11.78
C GLN A 52 -5.04 -6.35 -11.81
N ALA A 53 -4.01 -6.93 -12.45
CA ALA A 53 -2.70 -6.30 -12.57
C ALA A 53 -2.80 -4.96 -13.31
N ALA A 54 -3.48 -4.93 -14.47
CA ALA A 54 -3.71 -3.70 -15.22
C ALA A 54 -4.44 -2.64 -14.38
N ALA A 55 -5.53 -3.02 -13.72
CA ALA A 55 -6.31 -2.12 -12.87
C ALA A 55 -5.50 -1.59 -11.66
N ARG A 56 -4.65 -2.43 -11.04
CA ARG A 56 -3.77 -1.99 -9.93
C ARG A 56 -2.65 -1.08 -10.41
N THR A 57 -2.12 -1.30 -11.61
CA THR A 57 -1.12 -0.40 -12.20
C THR A 57 -1.73 0.96 -12.54
N GLU A 58 -2.93 1.01 -13.11
CA GLU A 58 -3.62 2.27 -13.40
C GLU A 58 -3.92 3.07 -12.13
N GLU A 59 -4.42 2.40 -11.08
CA GLU A 59 -4.66 3.05 -9.80
C GLU A 59 -3.37 3.56 -9.15
N LEU A 60 -2.27 2.81 -9.26
CA LEU A 60 -0.96 3.25 -8.77
C LEU A 60 -0.46 4.49 -9.53
N LEU A 61 -0.57 4.52 -10.85
CA LEU A 61 -0.15 5.66 -11.67
C LEU A 61 -0.94 6.92 -11.30
N ARG A 62 -2.26 6.82 -11.23
CA ARG A 62 -3.13 7.94 -10.82
C ARG A 62 -2.73 8.50 -9.46
N ARG A 63 -2.36 7.63 -8.51
CA ARG A 63 -1.92 8.05 -7.18
C ARG A 63 -0.56 8.73 -7.19
N VAL A 64 0.41 8.20 -7.94
CA VAL A 64 1.73 8.83 -8.08
C VAL A 64 1.57 10.25 -8.61
N ASP A 65 0.68 10.44 -9.60
CA ASP A 65 0.35 11.76 -10.13
C ASP A 65 -0.33 12.65 -9.07
N ASP A 66 -1.32 12.13 -8.34
CA ASP A 66 -1.99 12.86 -7.24
C ASP A 66 -0.99 13.32 -6.15
N HIS A 67 -0.02 12.47 -5.81
CA HIS A 67 1.03 12.78 -4.82
C HIS A 67 2.00 13.84 -5.32
N ALA A 68 2.45 13.70 -6.58
CA ALA A 68 3.31 14.67 -7.23
C ALA A 68 2.63 16.05 -7.31
N ALA A 69 1.34 16.10 -7.66
CA ALA A 69 0.54 17.31 -7.68
C ALA A 69 0.30 17.91 -6.29
N SER A 70 0.14 17.06 -5.26
CA SER A 70 -0.01 17.48 -3.86
C SER A 70 1.28 18.00 -3.22
N GLY A 71 2.44 17.90 -3.89
CA GLY A 71 3.75 18.20 -3.31
C GLY A 71 4.16 17.27 -2.16
N ARG A 72 3.42 16.18 -1.95
CA ARG A 72 3.71 15.15 -0.93
C ARG A 72 4.57 14.08 -1.58
N THR A 73 5.89 14.22 -1.47
CA THR A 73 6.79 13.09 -1.76
C THR A 73 6.45 11.94 -0.83
N THR A 74 6.48 10.71 -1.36
CA THR A 74 6.13 9.46 -0.64
C THR A 74 6.64 9.53 0.80
N ALA A 75 5.70 9.62 1.73
CA ALA A 75 5.89 9.48 3.16
C ALA A 75 7.13 10.21 3.75
N HIS A 76 7.16 11.55 3.76
CA HIS A 76 7.91 12.20 4.84
C HIS A 76 7.08 12.06 6.12
N PRO A 77 7.52 11.28 7.14
CA PRO A 77 6.83 11.30 8.42
C PRO A 77 6.89 12.75 8.93
N ALA A 78 5.74 13.40 9.05
CA ALA A 78 5.68 14.66 9.77
C ALA A 78 6.32 14.46 11.15
N PRO A 79 7.17 15.38 11.64
CA PRO A 79 7.72 15.24 12.98
C PRO A 79 6.54 15.13 13.94
N ALA A 80 6.58 14.09 14.78
CA ALA A 80 5.61 13.90 15.84
C ALA A 80 5.44 15.24 16.56
N HIS A 81 4.21 15.75 16.63
CA HIS A 81 3.92 17.00 17.32
C HIS A 81 4.49 16.88 18.72
N GLY A 82 5.41 17.80 19.05
CA GLY A 82 6.19 17.77 20.26
C GLY A 82 5.31 17.62 21.49
N THR A 83 5.52 16.53 22.22
CA THR A 83 5.16 16.50 23.64
C THR A 83 6.12 17.46 24.34
N ALA A 84 5.60 18.63 24.73
CA ALA A 84 6.32 19.63 25.50
C ALA A 84 6.88 19.03 26.80
N PRO A 85 8.04 19.50 27.30
CA PRO A 85 8.49 19.13 28.64
C PRO A 85 7.63 19.86 29.68
N VAL A 86 7.05 19.10 30.59
CA VAL A 86 6.36 19.62 31.79
C VAL A 86 7.43 19.81 32.88
N PRO A 87 7.44 20.93 33.64
CA PRO A 87 8.53 21.34 34.54
C PRO A 87 8.81 20.39 35.71
#